data_AF-A0AA87Y5L2-F1
#
_entry.id   AF-A0AA87Y5L2-F1
#
_cell.length_a   1.000
_cell.length_b   1.000
_cell.length_c   1.000
_cell.angle_alpha   90.00
_cell.angle_beta   90.00
_cell.angle_gamma   90.00
#
_symmetry.space_group_name_H-M   'P 1'
#
loop_
_entity.id
_entity.type
_entity.pdbx_description
1 polymer ?
#
loop_
_entity_poly.entity_id
_entity_poly.type
_entity_poly.pdbx_seq_one_letter_code
_entity_poly.pdbx_strand_id
1 'polypeptide(L)'
;MVSPNEPGLARRQQHLVRIASQLHERLVDNWRALNRMVRPAARPGARPSQSEVMTILDDAASALVTLAGFALDGMTRDLGWRFMSIGRRLERLQFQSVVLQRALAMDENGNLEWLLELSDSIITYRARYRAQPEWLPVLDLLLRDGTNPRSILFQMDGILGALRKIAQTHGACGVELLEPLREEVLVLEPDADLNYANAHLSDLLNRIQVASAALSEQISVQFFSYTDGQQRSRRS
;
A
#
# COMPACT_ATOMS: atom_id res chain seq x y z
N MET A 1 7.64 -13.20 17.28
CA MET A 1 7.58 -14.55 16.68
C MET A 1 7.00 -14.38 15.28
N VAL A 2 7.84 -14.37 14.24
CA VAL A 2 7.38 -14.20 12.84
C VAL A 2 6.82 -15.54 12.37
N SER A 3 5.58 -15.55 11.89
CA SER A 3 4.95 -16.77 11.36
C SER A 3 5.79 -17.36 10.21
N PRO A 4 6.08 -18.67 10.21
CA PRO A 4 6.92 -19.32 9.20
C PRO A 4 6.34 -19.34 7.77
N ASN A 5 5.12 -18.80 7.58
CA ASN A 5 4.42 -18.75 6.30
C ASN A 5 4.50 -17.40 5.58
N GLU A 6 5.10 -16.35 6.16
CA GLU A 6 5.28 -15.11 5.41
C GLU A 6 6.47 -15.23 4.44
N PRO A 7 6.27 -15.08 3.12
CA PRO A 7 7.38 -15.03 2.19
C PRO A 7 8.24 -13.81 2.54
N GLY A 8 9.49 -14.06 2.95
CA GLY A 8 10.47 -13.02 3.25
C GLY A 8 10.72 -12.11 2.03
N LEU A 9 11.31 -10.93 2.27
CA LEU A 9 11.53 -9.89 1.26
C LEU A 9 12.14 -10.43 -0.04
N ALA A 10 13.15 -11.29 0.04
CA ALA A 10 13.78 -11.91 -1.12
C ALA A 10 12.81 -12.75 -1.97
N ARG A 11 11.88 -13.49 -1.33
CA ARG A 11 10.86 -14.27 -2.03
C ARG A 11 9.81 -13.36 -2.67
N ARG A 12 9.45 -12.24 -2.02
CA ARG A 12 8.55 -11.22 -2.62
C ARG A 12 9.21 -10.50 -3.80
N GLN A 13 10.49 -10.16 -3.71
CA GLN A 13 11.27 -9.59 -4.82
C GLN A 13 11.36 -10.54 -6.01
N GLN A 14 11.68 -11.82 -5.76
CA GLN A 14 11.72 -12.85 -6.81
C GLN A 14 10.34 -13.05 -7.45
N HIS A 15 9.27 -13.02 -6.65
CA HIS A 15 7.91 -13.12 -7.15
C HIS A 15 7.54 -11.91 -8.03
N LEU A 16 7.87 -10.69 -7.58
CA LEU A 16 7.63 -9.46 -8.34
C LEU A 16 8.37 -9.49 -9.69
N VAL A 17 9.62 -9.94 -9.71
CA VAL A 17 10.38 -10.06 -10.97
C VAL A 17 9.87 -11.16 -11.86
N ARG A 18 9.40 -12.28 -11.31
CA ARG A 18 8.75 -13.34 -12.08
C ARG A 18 7.44 -12.86 -12.72
N ILE A 19 6.67 -12.01 -12.05
CA ILE A 19 5.48 -11.40 -12.64
C ILE A 19 5.87 -10.34 -13.68
N ALA A 20 6.86 -9.50 -13.36
CA ALA A 20 7.34 -8.47 -14.28
C ALA A 20 7.97 -9.05 -15.56
N SER A 21 8.59 -10.24 -15.48
CA SER A 21 9.15 -10.95 -16.63
C SER A 21 8.08 -11.47 -17.59
N GLN A 22 6.87 -11.75 -17.10
CA GLN A 22 5.72 -12.09 -17.93
C GLN A 22 5.14 -10.86 -18.66
N LEU A 23 5.50 -9.66 -18.21
CA LEU A 23 5.11 -8.37 -18.79
C LEU A 23 6.27 -7.69 -19.53
N HIS A 24 7.32 -8.45 -19.89
CA HIS A 24 8.59 -7.95 -20.44
C HIS A 24 8.41 -6.99 -21.63
N GLU A 25 7.46 -7.25 -22.53
CA GLU A 25 7.16 -6.39 -23.69
C GLU A 25 6.71 -4.97 -23.32
N ARG A 26 6.14 -4.78 -22.12
CA ARG A 26 5.68 -3.47 -21.61
C ARG A 26 6.68 -2.78 -20.67
N LEU A 27 7.76 -3.48 -20.30
CA LEU A 27 8.75 -3.05 -19.31
C LEU A 27 10.19 -3.01 -19.86
N VAL A 28 10.37 -3.13 -21.18
CA VAL A 28 11.69 -3.22 -21.85
C VAL A 28 12.65 -2.12 -21.36
N ASP A 29 12.19 -0.88 -21.25
CA ASP A 29 13.02 0.25 -20.81
C ASP A 29 13.38 0.22 -19.31
N ASN A 30 12.60 -0.51 -18.50
CA ASN A 30 12.75 -0.61 -17.04
C ASN A 30 13.27 -1.95 -16.54
N TRP A 31 13.51 -2.89 -17.45
CA TRP A 31 14.07 -4.21 -17.14
C TRP A 31 15.40 -4.11 -16.40
N ARG A 32 16.19 -3.07 -16.67
CA ARG A 32 17.44 -2.77 -15.95
C ARG A 32 17.20 -2.38 -14.49
N ALA A 33 16.12 -1.66 -14.17
CA ALA A 33 15.77 -1.31 -12.79
C ALA A 33 15.32 -2.54 -12.01
N LEU A 34 14.48 -3.40 -12.61
CA LEU A 34 14.07 -4.68 -12.03
C LEU A 34 15.26 -5.63 -11.79
N ASN A 35 16.18 -5.71 -12.75
CA ASN A 35 17.38 -6.54 -12.61
C ASN A 35 18.32 -6.04 -11.49
N ARG A 36 18.33 -4.74 -11.18
CA ARG A 36 19.08 -4.21 -10.02
C ARG A 36 18.49 -4.71 -8.70
N MET A 37 17.16 -4.84 -8.58
CA MET A 37 16.51 -5.38 -7.37
C MET A 37 16.85 -6.84 -7.07
N VAL A 38 17.14 -7.64 -8.10
CA VAL A 38 17.34 -9.09 -7.98
C VAL A 38 18.81 -9.47 -7.94
N ARG A 39 19.73 -8.50 -8.01
CA ARG A 39 21.15 -8.80 -7.86
C ARG A 39 21.37 -9.42 -6.47
N PRO A 40 21.87 -10.66 -6.39
CA PRO A 40 22.17 -11.25 -5.10
C PRO A 40 23.30 -10.45 -4.46
N ALA A 41 23.01 -9.73 -3.37
CA ALA A 41 24.07 -9.05 -2.62
C ALA A 41 24.84 -10.01 -1.71
N ALA A 42 24.31 -11.21 -1.46
CA ALA A 42 24.94 -12.22 -0.61
C ALA A 42 25.35 -13.47 -1.41
N ARG A 43 26.49 -14.05 -1.03
CA ARG A 43 26.92 -15.37 -1.53
C ARG A 43 25.90 -16.45 -1.10
N PRO A 44 25.61 -17.45 -1.95
CA PRO A 44 24.76 -18.57 -1.58
C PRO A 44 25.26 -19.22 -0.27
N GLY A 45 24.38 -19.30 0.74
CA GLY A 45 24.69 -19.92 2.04
C GLY A 45 25.27 -18.99 3.11
N ALA A 46 25.56 -17.72 2.82
CA ALA A 46 26.01 -16.74 3.82
C ALA A 46 24.84 -15.89 4.33
N ARG A 47 24.83 -15.59 5.65
CA ARG A 47 23.95 -14.54 6.18
C ARG A 47 24.53 -13.18 5.79
N PRO A 48 23.75 -12.29 5.15
CA PRO A 48 24.23 -10.95 4.84
C PRO A 48 24.49 -10.18 6.14
N SER A 49 25.58 -9.42 6.15
CA SER A 49 25.87 -8.40 7.15
C SER A 49 24.79 -7.30 7.12
N GLN A 50 24.69 -6.52 8.19
CA GLN A 50 23.76 -5.38 8.24
C GLN A 50 23.98 -4.40 7.08
N SER A 51 25.24 -4.12 6.73
CA SER A 51 25.58 -3.24 5.60
C SER A 51 25.10 -3.79 4.26
N GLU A 52 25.23 -5.11 4.04
CA GLU A 52 24.71 -5.76 2.83
C GLU A 52 23.18 -5.74 2.80
N VAL A 53 22.50 -5.94 3.93
CA VAL A 53 21.04 -5.81 4.02
C VAL A 53 20.59 -4.39 3.69
N MET A 54 21.27 -3.36 4.22
CA MET A 54 20.95 -1.97 3.92
C MET A 54 21.13 -1.68 2.42
N THR A 55 22.24 -2.13 1.83
CA THR A 55 22.47 -1.99 0.37
C THR A 55 21.36 -2.64 -0.45
N ILE A 56 20.92 -3.85 -0.08
CA ILE A 56 19.80 -4.53 -0.75
C ILE A 56 18.50 -3.72 -0.66
N LEU A 57 18.22 -3.16 0.51
CA LEU A 57 17.02 -2.36 0.74
C LEU A 57 17.05 -1.06 -0.08
N ASP A 58 18.20 -0.39 -0.13
CA ASP A 58 18.41 0.83 -0.90
C ASP A 58 18.28 0.59 -2.41
N ASP A 59 18.89 -0.48 -2.92
CA ASP A 59 18.76 -0.88 -4.33
C ASP A 59 17.31 -1.23 -4.68
N ALA A 60 16.61 -1.94 -3.79
CA ALA A 60 15.20 -2.26 -3.98
C ALA A 60 14.33 -1.01 -3.97
N ALA A 61 14.55 -0.09 -3.02
CA ALA A 61 13.82 1.17 -2.91
C ALA A 61 14.05 2.04 -4.15
N SER A 62 15.30 2.20 -4.59
CA SER A 62 15.67 2.97 -5.79
C SER A 62 14.98 2.45 -7.05
N ALA A 63 14.97 1.13 -7.23
CA ALA A 63 14.28 0.51 -8.36
C ALA A 63 12.75 0.65 -8.29
N LEU A 64 12.14 0.52 -7.10
CA LEU A 64 10.72 0.75 -6.91
C LEU A 64 10.33 2.20 -7.20
N VAL A 65 11.15 3.18 -6.79
CA VAL A 65 10.96 4.60 -7.14
C VAL A 65 11.04 4.81 -8.64
N THR A 66 12.03 4.20 -9.30
CA THR A 66 12.18 4.27 -10.77
C THR A 66 10.95 3.70 -11.48
N LEU A 67 10.49 2.51 -11.06
CA LEU A 67 9.30 1.86 -11.61
C LEU A 67 8.02 2.67 -11.36
N ALA A 68 7.90 3.28 -10.18
CA ALA A 68 6.77 4.15 -9.84
C ALA A 68 6.73 5.39 -10.73
N GLY A 69 7.88 6.02 -10.98
CA GLY A 69 8.00 7.17 -11.90
C GLY A 69 7.57 6.79 -13.33
N PHE A 70 8.05 5.66 -13.84
CA PHE A 70 7.59 5.16 -15.14
C PHE A 70 6.09 4.87 -15.17
N ALA A 71 5.55 4.20 -14.15
CA ALA A 71 4.13 3.92 -14.10
C ALA A 71 3.28 5.20 -14.03
N LEU A 72 3.83 6.28 -13.46
CA LEU A 72 3.15 7.57 -13.37
C LEU A 72 3.14 8.30 -14.73
N ASP A 73 4.29 8.35 -15.42
CA ASP A 73 4.49 9.20 -16.58
C ASP A 73 4.41 8.46 -17.93
N GLY A 74 4.93 7.24 -17.99
CA GLY A 74 5.13 6.48 -19.23
C GLY A 74 4.03 5.47 -19.54
N MET A 75 3.25 5.03 -18.54
CA MET A 75 2.24 4.00 -18.74
C MET A 75 0.92 4.59 -19.27
N THR A 76 0.38 4.00 -20.33
CA THR A 76 -0.98 4.33 -20.79
C THR A 76 -1.97 4.04 -19.66
N ARG A 77 -2.98 4.90 -19.48
CA ARG A 77 -3.99 4.82 -18.41
C ARG A 77 -5.03 3.71 -18.65
N ASP A 78 -4.55 2.54 -19.07
CA ASP A 78 -5.30 1.33 -19.38
C ASP A 78 -5.66 0.55 -18.12
N LEU A 79 -6.26 -0.63 -18.29
CA LEU A 79 -6.70 -1.47 -17.19
C LEU A 79 -5.53 -1.95 -16.30
N GLY A 80 -4.37 -2.25 -16.89
CA GLY A 80 -3.18 -2.66 -16.15
C GLY A 80 -2.67 -1.55 -15.23
N TRP A 81 -2.68 -0.30 -15.71
CA TRP A 81 -2.30 0.86 -14.89
C TRP A 81 -3.25 1.05 -13.71
N ARG A 82 -4.55 0.83 -13.92
CA ARG A 82 -5.56 0.93 -12.86
C ARG A 82 -5.37 -0.12 -11.79
N PHE A 83 -5.18 -1.39 -12.15
CA PHE A 83 -4.92 -2.45 -11.17
C PHE A 83 -3.63 -2.23 -10.41
N MET A 84 -2.54 -1.83 -11.07
CA MET A 84 -1.29 -1.48 -10.40
C MET A 84 -1.49 -0.32 -9.42
N SER A 85 -2.25 0.70 -9.83
CA SER A 85 -2.56 1.85 -8.98
C SER A 85 -3.42 1.44 -7.78
N ILE A 86 -4.41 0.57 -7.95
CA ILE A 86 -5.22 0.04 -6.85
C ILE A 86 -4.35 -0.78 -5.89
N GLY A 87 -3.53 -1.70 -6.40
CA GLY A 87 -2.64 -2.54 -5.57
C GLY A 87 -1.73 -1.71 -4.67
N ARG A 88 -1.04 -0.70 -5.22
CA ARG A 88 -0.20 0.21 -4.41
C ARG A 88 -0.99 0.97 -3.35
N ARG A 89 -2.22 1.38 -3.66
CA ARG A 89 -3.07 2.09 -2.70
C ARG A 89 -3.57 1.17 -1.61
N LEU A 90 -3.90 -0.08 -1.94
CA LEU A 90 -4.27 -1.12 -0.97
C LEU A 90 -3.12 -1.42 -0.01
N GLU A 91 -1.90 -1.61 -0.52
CA GLU A 91 -0.71 -1.83 0.32
C GLU A 91 -0.47 -0.66 1.28
N ARG A 92 -0.60 0.58 0.80
CA ARG A 92 -0.47 1.79 1.64
C ARG A 92 -1.60 1.87 2.67
N LEU A 93 -2.84 1.63 2.26
CA LEU A 93 -4.01 1.63 3.15
C LEU A 93 -3.84 0.62 4.28
N GLN A 94 -3.38 -0.59 3.95
CA GLN A 94 -3.14 -1.66 4.92
C GLN A 94 -2.01 -1.30 5.88
N PHE A 95 -0.88 -0.84 5.35
CA PHE A 95 0.24 -0.39 6.16
C PHE A 95 -0.17 0.71 7.14
N GLN A 96 -0.88 1.73 6.63
CA GLN A 96 -1.32 2.85 7.44
C GLN A 96 -2.31 2.43 8.52
N SER A 97 -3.21 1.48 8.21
CA SER A 97 -4.16 0.94 9.18
C SER A 97 -3.45 0.21 10.33
N VAL A 98 -2.42 -0.59 10.03
CA VAL A 98 -1.63 -1.28 11.05
C VAL A 98 -0.84 -0.29 11.90
N VAL A 99 -0.19 0.68 11.28
CA VAL A 99 0.64 1.67 11.97
C VAL A 99 -0.21 2.53 12.91
N LEU A 100 -1.38 2.98 12.48
CA LEU A 100 -2.33 3.72 13.32
C LEU A 100 -2.86 2.87 14.48
N GLN A 101 -3.19 1.58 14.26
CA GLN A 101 -3.58 0.69 15.36
C GLN A 101 -2.48 0.53 16.41
N ARG A 102 -1.20 0.48 15.98
CA ARG A 102 -0.06 0.42 16.92
C ARG A 102 0.06 1.72 17.71
N ALA A 103 -0.16 2.85 17.08
CA ALA A 103 -0.19 4.13 17.77
C ALA A 103 -1.32 4.16 18.79
N LEU A 104 -2.57 3.84 18.43
CA LEU A 104 -3.72 3.89 19.33
C LEU A 104 -3.60 3.01 20.59
N ALA A 105 -2.73 1.99 20.56
CA ALA A 105 -2.41 1.17 21.72
C ALA A 105 -1.44 1.84 22.73
N MET A 106 -0.88 3.00 22.39
CA MET A 106 -0.06 3.84 23.27
C MET A 106 -0.95 4.66 24.21
N ASP A 107 -0.37 5.11 25.32
CA ASP A 107 -1.01 6.06 26.21
C ASP A 107 -0.98 7.50 25.66
N GLU A 108 -1.58 8.43 26.40
CA GLU A 108 -1.68 9.84 26.04
C GLU A 108 -0.33 10.54 25.81
N ASN A 109 0.72 10.08 26.49
CA ASN A 109 2.06 10.66 26.45
C ASN A 109 2.94 9.97 25.39
N GLY A 110 2.35 9.13 24.55
CA GLY A 110 3.03 8.48 23.44
C GLY A 110 3.67 9.49 22.49
N ASN A 111 4.97 9.34 22.21
CA ASN A 111 5.65 10.17 21.21
C ASN A 111 5.06 9.87 19.82
N LEU A 112 4.41 10.84 19.16
CA LEU A 112 3.81 10.66 17.83
C LEU A 112 4.76 10.98 16.66
N GLU A 113 5.99 11.40 16.94
CA GLU A 113 6.99 11.69 15.90
C GLU A 113 7.33 10.45 15.08
N TRP A 114 7.48 9.28 15.71
CA TRP A 114 7.73 8.03 14.98
C TRP A 114 6.59 7.68 14.03
N LEU A 115 5.34 7.98 14.42
CA LEU A 115 4.16 7.72 13.60
C LEU A 115 4.19 8.58 12.33
N LEU A 116 4.53 9.87 12.49
CA LEU A 116 4.68 10.81 11.38
C LEU A 116 5.87 10.46 10.47
N GLU A 117 6.99 10.01 11.04
CA GLU A 117 8.16 9.55 10.27
C GLU A 117 7.83 8.28 9.47
N LEU A 118 7.23 7.29 10.12
CA LEU A 118 6.86 6.03 9.48
C LEU A 118 5.79 6.21 8.39
N SER A 119 4.90 7.18 8.58
CA SER A 119 3.87 7.57 7.61
C SER A 119 4.38 8.56 6.55
N ASP A 120 5.68 8.89 6.52
CA ASP A 120 6.28 9.88 5.62
C ASP A 120 5.46 11.20 5.56
N SER A 121 5.03 11.66 6.73
CA SER A 121 4.14 12.82 6.92
C SER A 121 4.70 13.87 7.88
N ILE A 122 5.92 13.68 8.39
CA ILE A 122 6.56 14.62 9.33
C ILE A 122 6.79 16.01 8.72
N ILE A 123 7.20 16.09 7.45
CA ILE A 123 7.41 17.37 6.74
C ILE A 123 6.07 18.10 6.57
N THR A 124 5.04 17.38 6.13
CA THR A 124 3.68 17.93 5.97
C THR A 124 3.13 18.43 7.30
N TYR A 125 3.29 17.66 8.38
CA TYR A 125 2.84 18.04 9.72
C TYR A 125 3.54 19.32 10.20
N ARG A 126 4.88 19.35 10.15
CA ARG A 126 5.67 20.50 10.61
C ARG A 126 5.37 21.76 9.81
N ALA A 127 5.12 21.64 8.50
CA ALA A 127 4.73 22.78 7.66
C ALA A 127 3.37 23.37 8.09
N ARG A 128 2.43 22.53 8.53
CA ARG A 128 1.06 22.94 8.89
C ARG A 128 0.93 23.43 10.33
N TYR A 129 1.41 22.66 11.30
CA TYR A 129 1.11 22.89 12.72
C TYR A 129 2.24 23.60 13.47
N ARG A 130 3.50 23.52 13.01
CA ARG A 130 4.69 24.16 13.62
C ARG A 130 4.85 23.95 15.13
N ALA A 131 4.25 22.89 15.67
CA ALA A 131 4.24 22.55 17.08
C ALA A 131 4.65 21.08 17.28
N GLN A 132 4.76 20.64 18.53
CA GLN A 132 4.96 19.23 18.82
C GLN A 132 3.78 18.39 18.30
N PRO A 133 4.02 17.14 17.88
CA PRO A 133 2.96 16.21 17.50
C PRO A 133 1.96 15.96 18.64
N GLU A 134 0.68 16.25 18.41
CA GLU A 134 -0.43 15.94 19.33
C GLU A 134 -1.43 15.00 18.65
N TRP A 135 -2.20 14.23 19.44
CA TRP A 135 -3.09 13.17 18.94
C TRP A 135 -4.06 13.63 17.87
N LEU A 136 -4.88 14.64 18.18
CA LEU A 136 -5.90 15.14 17.26
C LEU A 136 -5.29 15.59 15.91
N PRO A 137 -4.33 16.53 15.84
CA PRO A 137 -3.81 17.01 14.56
C PRO A 137 -3.05 15.92 13.78
N VAL A 138 -2.41 14.97 14.46
CA VAL A 138 -1.73 13.84 13.81
C VAL A 138 -2.75 12.87 13.22
N LEU A 139 -3.77 12.47 13.99
CA LEU A 139 -4.81 11.56 13.54
C LEU A 139 -5.64 12.20 12.42
N ASP A 140 -5.99 13.47 12.51
CA ASP A 140 -6.70 14.18 11.44
C ASP A 140 -5.90 14.18 10.12
N LEU A 141 -4.60 14.47 10.20
CA LEU A 141 -3.69 14.44 9.05
C LEU A 141 -3.57 13.05 8.41
N LEU A 142 -3.58 11.98 9.20
CA LEU A 142 -3.36 10.61 8.73
C LEU A 142 -4.66 9.83 8.43
N LEU A 143 -5.80 10.30 8.90
CA LEU A 143 -7.10 9.66 8.65
C LEU A 143 -7.90 10.42 7.59
N ARG A 144 -8.08 11.73 7.77
CA ARG A 144 -9.14 12.51 7.11
C ARG A 144 -8.64 13.51 6.08
N ASP A 145 -7.37 13.89 6.13
CA ASP A 145 -6.83 14.86 5.16
C ASP A 145 -6.83 14.30 3.73
N GLY A 146 -7.84 14.66 2.94
CA GLY A 146 -7.98 14.28 1.53
C GLY A 146 -6.96 14.92 0.58
N THR A 147 -6.03 15.74 1.07
CA THR A 147 -4.88 16.25 0.32
C THR A 147 -3.59 15.52 0.65
N ASN A 148 -3.53 14.82 1.78
CA ASN A 148 -2.37 14.04 2.18
C ASN A 148 -2.38 12.67 1.47
N PRO A 149 -1.42 12.38 0.58
CA PRO A 149 -1.35 11.09 -0.10
C PRO A 149 -1.04 9.91 0.82
N ARG A 150 -0.83 10.10 2.12
CA ARG A 150 -0.70 9.02 3.11
C ARG A 150 -1.94 8.84 3.98
N SER A 151 -2.96 9.70 3.86
CA SER A 151 -4.16 9.56 4.68
C SER A 151 -5.00 8.35 4.26
N ILE A 152 -5.71 7.75 5.23
CA ILE A 152 -6.67 6.67 4.98
C ILE A 152 -7.70 7.10 3.94
N LEU A 153 -8.32 8.27 4.11
CA LEU A 153 -9.34 8.79 3.21
C LEU A 153 -8.82 8.96 1.78
N PHE A 154 -7.63 9.54 1.59
CA PHE A 154 -7.04 9.71 0.26
C PHE A 154 -6.80 8.38 -0.46
N GLN A 155 -6.37 7.36 0.29
CA GLN A 155 -6.15 6.03 -0.28
C GLN A 155 -7.47 5.39 -0.70
N MET A 156 -8.48 5.42 0.18
CA MET A 156 -9.82 4.89 -0.10
C MET A 156 -10.46 5.59 -1.30
N ASP A 157 -10.41 6.92 -1.38
CA ASP A 157 -10.93 7.70 -2.50
C ASP A 157 -10.27 7.32 -3.83
N GLY A 158 -8.96 7.15 -3.81
CA GLY A 158 -8.21 6.71 -4.98
C GLY A 158 -8.58 5.30 -5.44
N ILE A 159 -8.80 4.38 -4.50
CA ILE A 159 -9.23 3.00 -4.78
C ILE A 159 -10.65 3.01 -5.35
N LEU A 160 -11.61 3.61 -4.65
CA LEU A 160 -13.01 3.68 -5.06
C LEU A 160 -13.16 4.36 -6.42
N GLY A 161 -12.44 5.46 -6.66
CA GLY A 161 -12.43 6.15 -7.95
C GLY A 161 -11.89 5.29 -9.10
N ALA A 162 -10.90 4.42 -8.83
CA ALA A 162 -10.39 3.49 -9.82
C ALA A 162 -11.36 2.32 -10.09
N LEU A 163 -11.96 1.76 -9.04
CA LEU A 163 -12.95 0.68 -9.13
C LEU A 163 -14.20 1.11 -9.90
N ARG A 164 -14.74 2.31 -9.62
CA ARG A 164 -15.89 2.86 -10.37
C ARG A 164 -15.60 2.98 -11.87
N LYS A 165 -14.37 3.34 -12.24
CA LYS A 165 -13.96 3.40 -13.66
C LYS A 165 -13.82 2.03 -14.30
N ILE A 166 -13.35 1.03 -13.56
CA ILE A 166 -13.31 -0.36 -14.03
C ILE A 166 -14.74 -0.88 -14.22
N ALA A 167 -15.64 -0.55 -13.30
CA ALA A 167 -17.01 -1.04 -13.30
C ALA A 167 -17.84 -0.56 -14.50
N GLN A 168 -17.50 0.58 -15.09
CA GLN A 168 -18.12 1.07 -16.32
C GLN A 168 -17.97 0.11 -17.50
N THR A 169 -16.89 -0.68 -17.54
CA THR A 169 -16.60 -1.61 -18.65
C THR A 169 -16.72 -3.08 -18.25
N HIS A 170 -16.44 -3.41 -16.99
CA HIS A 170 -16.32 -4.79 -16.51
C HIS A 170 -17.36 -5.19 -15.45
N GLY A 171 -18.30 -4.30 -15.12
CA GLY A 171 -19.31 -4.54 -14.08
C GLY A 171 -18.80 -4.28 -12.66
N ALA A 172 -19.70 -4.34 -11.68
CA ALA A 172 -19.39 -4.03 -10.29
C ALA A 172 -18.18 -4.83 -9.75
N CYS A 173 -17.35 -4.15 -8.97
CA CYS A 173 -16.08 -4.69 -8.49
C CYS A 173 -15.71 -4.08 -7.12
N GLY A 174 -16.23 -4.65 -6.03
CA GLY A 174 -15.70 -4.48 -4.68
C GLY A 174 -15.81 -3.07 -4.07
N VAL A 175 -16.57 -2.17 -4.69
CA VAL A 175 -16.83 -0.81 -4.17
C VAL A 175 -17.57 -0.91 -2.84
N GLU A 176 -18.52 -1.84 -2.77
CA GLU A 176 -19.34 -2.17 -1.61
C GLU A 176 -18.54 -2.57 -0.36
N LEU A 177 -17.29 -3.04 -0.52
CA LEU A 177 -16.44 -3.44 0.60
C LEU A 177 -15.82 -2.25 1.33
N LEU A 178 -15.48 -1.17 0.62
CA LEU A 178 -14.76 -0.02 1.18
C LEU A 178 -15.64 1.23 1.33
N GLU A 179 -16.67 1.40 0.52
CA GLU A 179 -17.48 2.62 0.51
C GLU A 179 -18.16 2.91 1.86
N PRO A 180 -18.77 1.94 2.57
CA PRO A 180 -19.35 2.20 3.90
C PRO A 180 -18.31 2.65 4.93
N LEU A 181 -17.13 2.01 4.92
CA LEU A 181 -16.04 2.34 5.85
C LEU A 181 -15.45 3.72 5.54
N ARG A 182 -15.45 4.12 4.26
CA ARG A 182 -14.99 5.44 3.82
C ARG A 182 -15.93 6.54 4.32
N GLU A 183 -17.24 6.31 4.29
CA GLU A 183 -18.21 7.23 4.89
C GLU A 183 -18.06 7.30 6.41
N GLU A 184 -17.78 6.17 7.07
CA GLU A 184 -17.53 6.13 8.51
C GLU A 184 -16.30 6.97 8.90
N VAL A 185 -15.20 6.92 8.13
CA VAL A 185 -14.02 7.78 8.33
C VAL A 185 -14.36 9.28 8.18
N LEU A 186 -15.26 9.63 7.27
CA LEU A 186 -15.64 11.03 7.05
C LEU A 186 -16.39 11.63 8.23
N VAL A 187 -17.27 10.84 8.84
CA VAL A 187 -18.15 11.29 9.93
C VAL A 187 -17.52 11.18 11.32
N LEU A 188 -16.24 10.76 11.42
CA LEU A 188 -15.51 10.82 12.68
C LEU A 188 -15.49 12.26 13.21
N GLU A 189 -15.89 12.41 14.47
CA GLU A 189 -15.91 13.67 15.19
C GLU A 189 -14.52 13.96 15.78
N PRO A 190 -13.84 15.06 15.40
CA PRO A 190 -12.46 15.33 15.81
C PRO A 190 -12.19 15.20 17.31
N ASP A 191 -13.05 15.81 18.13
CA ASP A 191 -12.83 15.90 19.57
C ASP A 191 -13.21 14.61 20.32
N ALA A 192 -14.06 13.77 19.74
CA ALA A 192 -14.54 12.54 20.36
C ALA A 192 -13.77 11.31 19.86
N ASP A 193 -13.46 11.26 18.56
CA ASP A 193 -12.94 10.06 17.90
C ASP A 193 -11.43 10.09 17.68
N LEU A 194 -10.82 11.27 17.49
CA LEU A 194 -9.40 11.39 17.14
C LEU A 194 -8.52 11.50 18.38
N ASN A 195 -8.57 10.48 19.22
CA ASN A 195 -7.77 10.40 20.44
C ASN A 195 -7.14 9.01 20.66
N TYR A 196 -6.15 8.93 21.54
CA TYR A 196 -5.52 7.68 21.95
C TYR A 196 -6.54 6.70 22.55
N ALA A 197 -6.23 5.41 22.52
CA ALA A 197 -7.06 4.34 23.07
C ALA A 197 -8.54 4.34 22.64
N ASN A 198 -8.90 5.05 21.56
CA ASN A 198 -10.26 5.06 21.06
C ASN A 198 -10.60 3.68 20.43
N ALA A 199 -11.50 2.96 21.09
CA ALA A 199 -11.90 1.61 20.69
C ALA A 199 -12.67 1.58 19.37
N HIS A 200 -13.50 2.61 19.10
CA HIS A 200 -14.25 2.71 17.86
C HIS A 200 -13.33 2.92 16.66
N LEU A 201 -12.38 3.84 16.78
CA LEU A 201 -11.36 4.09 15.75
C LEU A 201 -10.46 2.87 15.54
N SER A 202 -10.08 2.17 16.60
CA SER A 202 -9.29 0.93 16.51
C SER A 202 -10.05 -0.17 15.75
N ASP A 203 -11.35 -0.34 16.03
CA ASP A 203 -12.21 -1.28 15.33
C ASP A 203 -12.40 -0.90 13.85
N LEU A 204 -12.63 0.38 13.56
CA LEU A 204 -12.74 0.89 12.20
C LEU A 204 -11.48 0.60 11.38
N LEU A 205 -10.29 0.85 11.93
CA LEU A 205 -9.03 0.54 11.26
C LEU A 205 -8.84 -0.96 11.02
N ASN A 206 -9.30 -1.82 11.93
CA ASN A 206 -9.28 -3.27 11.74
C ASN A 206 -10.26 -3.70 10.63
N ARG A 207 -11.47 -3.12 10.57
CA ARG A 207 -12.42 -3.37 9.48
C ARG A 207 -11.88 -2.90 8.13
N ILE A 208 -11.21 -1.75 8.06
CA ILE A 208 -10.53 -1.27 6.84
C ILE A 208 -9.44 -2.25 6.40
N GLN A 209 -8.64 -2.77 7.34
CA GLN A 209 -7.64 -3.80 7.06
C GLN A 209 -8.27 -5.06 6.44
N VAL A 210 -9.34 -5.58 7.05
CA VAL A 210 -10.05 -6.77 6.56
C VAL A 210 -10.68 -6.53 5.19
N ALA A 211 -11.38 -5.40 5.01
CA ALA A 211 -12.04 -5.06 3.75
C ALA A 211 -11.04 -4.85 2.61
N SER A 212 -9.91 -4.20 2.87
CA SER A 212 -8.86 -4.02 1.86
C SER A 212 -8.23 -5.34 1.43
N ALA A 213 -8.05 -6.29 2.35
CA ALA A 213 -7.57 -7.64 2.02
C ALA A 213 -8.61 -8.42 1.19
N ALA A 214 -9.88 -8.37 1.57
CA ALA A 214 -10.98 -8.98 0.82
C ALA A 214 -11.10 -8.40 -0.60
N LEU A 215 -10.96 -7.09 -0.74
CA LEU A 215 -10.95 -6.42 -2.05
C LEU A 215 -9.77 -6.86 -2.92
N SER A 216 -8.58 -6.99 -2.34
CA SER A 216 -7.41 -7.51 -3.06
C SER A 216 -7.66 -8.92 -3.59
N GLU A 217 -8.26 -9.79 -2.79
CA GLU A 217 -8.61 -11.15 -3.19
C GLU A 217 -9.68 -11.16 -4.28
N GLN A 218 -10.75 -10.37 -4.14
CA GLN A 218 -11.82 -10.27 -5.13
C GLN A 218 -11.30 -9.81 -6.50
N ILE A 219 -10.44 -8.78 -6.52
CA ILE A 219 -9.79 -8.32 -7.76
C ILE A 219 -8.93 -9.44 -8.37
N SER A 220 -8.18 -10.17 -7.53
CA SER A 220 -7.33 -11.28 -7.96
C SER A 220 -8.15 -12.39 -8.64
N VAL A 221 -9.23 -12.82 -8.00
CA VAL A 221 -10.13 -13.86 -8.53
C VAL A 221 -10.82 -13.40 -9.80
N GLN A 222 -11.38 -12.20 -9.82
CA GLN A 222 -12.19 -11.71 -10.94
C GLN A 222 -11.37 -11.44 -12.21
N PHE A 223 -10.14 -10.94 -12.08
CA PHE A 223 -9.38 -10.45 -13.23
C PHE A 223 -8.10 -11.25 -13.56
N PHE A 224 -7.55 -12.01 -12.61
CA PHE A 224 -6.28 -12.71 -12.81
C PHE A 224 -6.41 -14.24 -12.80
N SER A 225 -7.43 -14.82 -12.17
CA SER A 225 -7.63 -16.28 -12.18
C SER A 225 -8.17 -16.81 -13.52
N TYR A 226 -8.92 -16.01 -14.28
CA TYR A 226 -9.48 -16.44 -15.57
C TYR A 226 -8.48 -16.38 -16.74
N THR A 227 -7.39 -15.60 -16.62
CA THR A 227 -6.37 -15.48 -17.66
C THR A 227 -5.44 -16.70 -17.76
N ASP A 228 -5.26 -17.46 -16.68
CA ASP A 228 -4.46 -18.70 -16.70
C ASP A 228 -5.17 -19.87 -17.43
N GLY A 229 -6.51 -19.86 -17.46
CA GLY A 229 -7.31 -20.89 -18.16
C GLY A 229 -7.27 -20.76 -19.69
N GLN A 230 -7.32 -19.53 -20.22
CA GLN A 230 -7.33 -19.30 -21.66
C GLN A 230 -5.98 -19.51 -22.34
N GLN A 231 -4.85 -19.31 -21.64
CA GLN A 231 -3.52 -19.62 -22.20
C GLN A 231 -3.24 -21.12 -22.29
N ARG A 232 -3.85 -21.96 -21.43
CA ARG A 232 -3.76 -23.42 -21.53
C ARG A 232 -4.60 -24.00 -22.67
N SER A 233 -5.78 -23.45 -22.94
CA SER A 233 -6.65 -23.91 -24.03
C SER A 233 -6.18 -23.52 -25.44
N ARG A 234 -5.23 -22.58 -25.56
CA ARG A 234 -4.63 -22.17 -26.84
C ARG A 234 -3.33 -22.89 -27.19
N ARG A 235 -2.84 -23.77 -26.31
CA ARG A 235 -1.61 -24.57 -26.49
C ARG A 235 -1.86 -26.08 -26.57
N SER A 236 -3.14 -26.49 -26.68
CA SER A 236 -3.58 -27.87 -26.89
C SER A 236 -4.17 -28.03 -28.28
#